data_AF-S3DI71-F1
#
_entry.id   AF-S3DI71-F1
#
_cell.length_a   1.000
_cell.length_b   1.000
_cell.length_c   1.000
_cell.angle_alpha   90.00
_cell.angle_beta   90.00
_cell.angle_gamma   90.00
#
_symmetry.space_group_name_H-M   'P 1'
#
loop_
_entity.id
_entity.type
_entity.pdbx_description
1 polymer ?
#
loop_
_entity_poly.entity_id
_entity_poly.type
_entity_poly.pdbx_seq_one_letter_code
_entity_poly.pdbx_strand_id
1 'polypeptide(L)'
;MVEKLIQSAPPTLEQNEVGKSLIAASQPTIEVFEPGVGVFDNISMVPLNLNRIQRIDRGEPWFDFYPVEEKLTRNADNEKPLLVDIGGSIGTDIAAFHVRFSTLKGSLILEDLPEVNTSITQLKHDFFLPQPEIAKGVKTYLLSTILHDWPDKEAKDILTNFRDAMSEDSILLINENALPNINVPFYPAELDFPMMCLLSGTDRTIMQSV
;
A
#
# COMPACT_ATOMS: atom_id res chain seq x y z
N MET A 1 0.40 31.35 7.30
CA MET A 1 -0.88 31.00 6.62
C MET A 1 -1.57 29.84 7.34
N VAL A 2 -0.83 28.83 7.80
CA VAL A 2 -1.32 27.73 8.66
C VAL A 2 -1.90 28.21 10.01
N GLU A 3 -1.26 29.17 10.68
CA GLU A 3 -1.75 29.71 11.97
C GLU A 3 -3.15 30.36 11.91
N LYS A 4 -3.58 30.84 10.74
CA LYS A 4 -4.90 31.49 10.58
C LYS A 4 -6.05 30.50 10.36
N LEU A 5 -5.76 29.25 9.99
CA LEU A 5 -6.79 28.22 9.77
C LEU A 5 -7.25 27.57 11.09
N ILE A 6 -6.36 27.50 12.08
CA ILE A 6 -6.64 26.90 13.40
C ILE A 6 -7.65 27.75 14.20
N GLN A 7 -7.60 29.09 14.07
CA GLN A 7 -8.51 29.99 14.80
C GLN A 7 -9.93 30.06 14.23
N SER A 8 -10.19 29.47 13.06
CA SER A 8 -11.52 29.46 12.43
C SER A 8 -12.25 28.12 12.52
N ALA A 9 -11.67 27.12 13.19
CA ALA A 9 -12.27 25.79 13.31
C ALA A 9 -13.50 25.83 14.24
N PRO A 10 -14.64 25.23 13.84
CA PRO A 10 -15.81 25.16 14.71
C PRO A 10 -15.51 24.33 15.98
N PRO A 11 -16.08 24.70 17.14
CA PRO A 11 -15.75 24.13 18.47
C PRO A 11 -16.02 22.63 18.62
N THR A 12 -16.59 21.98 17.60
CA THR A 12 -16.84 20.54 17.55
C THR A 12 -15.58 19.68 17.34
N LEU A 13 -14.48 20.26 16.83
CA LEU A 13 -13.23 19.53 16.60
C LEU A 13 -12.40 19.32 17.88
N GLU A 14 -12.58 20.14 18.92
CA GLU A 14 -11.84 19.97 20.19
C GLU A 14 -12.35 18.80 21.05
N GLN A 15 -13.56 18.30 20.78
CA GLN A 15 -14.25 17.36 21.66
C GLN A 15 -14.19 15.90 21.21
N ASN A 16 -13.74 15.60 19.99
CA ASN A 16 -13.54 14.22 19.54
C ASN A 16 -12.05 13.83 19.65
N GLU A 17 -11.79 12.57 19.98
CA GLU A 17 -10.41 12.05 20.17
C GLU A 17 -9.56 12.18 18.89
N VAL A 18 -10.21 12.22 17.72
CA VAL A 18 -9.58 12.46 16.41
C VAL A 18 -9.03 13.89 16.30
N GLY A 19 -9.80 14.90 16.72
CA GLY A 19 -9.39 16.30 16.67
C GLY A 19 -8.34 16.67 17.72
N LYS A 20 -8.36 16.02 18.89
CA LYS A 20 -7.26 16.13 19.87
C LYS A 20 -5.94 15.57 19.32
N SER A 21 -6.00 14.50 18.52
CA SER A 21 -4.81 13.92 17.89
C SER A 21 -4.23 14.82 16.79
N LEU A 22 -5.07 15.49 16.00
CA LEU A 22 -4.65 16.48 15.00
C LEU A 22 -4.00 17.73 15.64
N ILE A 23 -4.50 18.17 16.80
CA ILE A 23 -3.91 19.29 17.56
C ILE A 23 -2.56 18.89 18.20
N ALA A 24 -2.42 17.64 18.65
CA ALA A 24 -1.14 17.14 19.17
C ALA A 24 -0.06 17.02 18.08
N ALA A 25 -0.45 16.69 16.84
CA ALA A 25 0.45 16.60 15.69
C ALA A 25 0.94 17.97 15.15
N SER A 26 0.39 19.09 15.65
CA SER A 26 0.74 20.45 15.21
C SER A 26 1.62 21.23 16.21
N GLN A 27 2.08 20.56 17.27
CA GLN A 27 3.20 21.07 18.08
C GLN A 27 4.52 20.72 17.36
N PRO A 28 5.42 21.69 17.12
CA PRO A 28 6.70 21.40 16.47
C PRO A 28 7.61 20.65 17.45
N THR A 29 7.64 19.32 17.33
CA THR A 29 8.66 18.49 17.97
C THR A 29 9.87 18.43 17.04
N ILE A 30 11.04 18.84 17.51
CA ILE A 30 12.29 18.64 16.78
C ILE A 30 12.64 17.15 16.91
N GLU A 31 12.37 16.36 15.87
CA GLU A 31 12.84 14.98 15.77
C GLU A 31 14.17 14.93 15.00
N VAL A 32 15.18 14.33 15.62
CA VAL A 32 16.52 14.15 15.05
C VAL A 32 16.53 12.81 14.32
N PHE A 33 16.62 12.84 12.98
CA PHE A 33 16.75 11.64 12.17
C PHE A 33 18.22 11.20 12.12
N GLU A 34 18.54 10.03 12.68
CA GLU A 34 19.86 9.43 12.52
C GLU A 34 20.02 8.86 11.10
N PRO A 35 21.15 9.12 10.40
CA PRO A 35 21.36 8.59 9.06
C PRO A 35 21.40 7.06 9.06
N GLY A 36 20.46 6.42 8.37
CA GLY A 36 20.47 4.97 8.12
C GLY A 36 19.32 4.17 8.74
N VAL A 37 18.39 4.80 9.46
CA VAL A 37 17.16 4.17 9.97
C VAL A 37 16.02 4.49 9.00
N GLY A 38 15.32 3.46 8.51
CA GLY A 38 14.20 3.65 7.60
C GLY A 38 13.04 4.34 8.31
N VAL A 39 12.32 5.21 7.61
CA VAL A 39 11.16 5.94 8.17
C VAL A 39 10.14 4.97 8.81
N PHE A 40 9.99 3.77 8.25
CA PHE A 40 9.11 2.72 8.76
C PHE A 40 9.53 2.11 10.11
N ASP A 41 10.81 2.16 10.47
CA ASP A 41 11.27 1.69 11.78
C ASP A 41 10.77 2.63 12.90
N ASN A 42 10.60 3.92 12.60
CA ASN A 42 10.14 4.96 13.53
C ASN A 42 8.61 5.14 13.57
N ILE A 43 7.87 4.78 12.51
CA ILE A 43 6.39 4.91 12.44
C ILE A 43 5.67 4.01 13.46
N SER A 44 6.32 2.96 13.95
CA SER A 44 5.79 2.10 15.02
C SER A 44 5.51 2.84 16.34
N MET A 45 6.07 4.05 16.52
CA MET A 45 5.95 4.85 17.75
C MET A 45 4.92 5.98 17.70
N VAL A 46 4.32 6.28 16.55
CA VAL A 46 3.29 7.34 16.43
C VAL A 46 1.91 6.75 16.79
N PRO A 47 1.17 7.29 17.77
CA PRO A 47 -0.12 6.74 18.21
C PRO A 47 -1.22 6.76 17.13
N LEU A 48 -1.03 7.53 16.05
CA LEU A 48 -1.74 7.37 14.78
C LEU A 48 -0.86 6.57 13.82
N ASN A 49 -1.18 5.29 13.64
CA ASN A 49 -0.56 4.47 12.61
C ASN A 49 -0.99 5.02 11.23
N LEU A 50 -0.14 5.84 10.59
CA LEU A 50 -0.40 6.44 9.28
C LEU A 50 -0.75 5.39 8.22
N ASN A 51 -0.12 4.21 8.28
CA ASN A 51 -0.42 3.09 7.39
C ASN A 51 -1.89 2.66 7.51
N ARG A 52 -2.54 2.86 8.68
CA ARG A 52 -3.98 2.58 8.82
C ARG A 52 -4.85 3.65 8.17
N ILE A 53 -4.45 4.93 8.22
CA ILE A 53 -5.29 6.03 7.73
C ILE A 53 -5.43 5.97 6.22
N GLN A 54 -4.35 5.72 5.47
CA GLN A 54 -4.41 5.58 4.03
C GLN A 54 -5.07 4.27 3.55
N ARG A 55 -5.05 3.23 4.39
CA ARG A 55 -5.65 1.92 4.07
C ARG A 55 -7.13 1.81 4.45
N ILE A 56 -7.72 2.83 5.07
CA ILE A 56 -9.14 2.85 5.48
C ILE A 56 -10.08 3.29 4.35
N ASP A 57 -9.61 4.05 3.35
CA ASP A 57 -10.42 4.52 2.22
C ASP A 57 -9.86 4.00 0.88
N ARG A 58 -9.92 2.67 0.68
CA ARG A 58 -9.43 2.01 -0.56
C ARG A 58 -10.41 2.12 -1.75
N GLY A 59 -11.52 2.84 -1.59
CA GLY A 59 -12.61 2.82 -2.58
C GLY A 59 -13.19 1.41 -2.77
N GLU A 60 -13.63 1.10 -4.00
CA GLU A 60 -14.13 -0.23 -4.36
C GLU A 60 -12.96 -1.24 -4.43
N PRO A 61 -13.14 -2.48 -3.94
CA PRO A 61 -12.12 -3.53 -4.05
C PRO A 61 -11.64 -3.73 -5.50
N TRP A 62 -10.32 -3.88 -5.69
CA TRP A 62 -9.72 -3.97 -7.04
C TRP A 62 -10.32 -5.07 -7.91
N PHE A 63 -10.74 -6.17 -7.28
CA PHE A 63 -11.32 -7.32 -7.95
C PHE A 63 -12.80 -7.15 -8.34
N ASP A 64 -13.43 -6.03 -8.00
CA ASP A 64 -14.78 -5.70 -8.47
C ASP A 64 -14.77 -5.07 -9.87
N PHE A 65 -13.67 -4.40 -10.25
CA PHE A 65 -13.50 -3.83 -11.59
C PHE A 65 -12.46 -4.55 -12.46
N TYR A 66 -11.57 -5.36 -11.86
CA TYR A 66 -10.63 -6.18 -12.60
C TYR A 66 -11.24 -7.55 -12.98
N PRO A 67 -11.12 -8.01 -14.24
CA PRO A 67 -11.69 -9.29 -14.69
C PRO A 67 -10.89 -10.50 -14.19
N VAL A 68 -11.03 -10.80 -12.90
CA VAL A 68 -10.28 -11.84 -12.17
C VAL A 68 -10.40 -13.21 -12.84
N GLU A 69 -11.62 -13.72 -13.03
CA GLU A 69 -11.82 -15.08 -13.53
C GLU A 69 -11.22 -15.27 -14.93
N GLU A 70 -11.31 -14.27 -15.80
CA GLU A 70 -10.73 -14.35 -17.14
C GLU A 70 -9.19 -14.27 -17.11
N LYS A 71 -8.62 -13.32 -16.38
CA LYS A 71 -7.19 -13.01 -16.46
C LYS A 71 -6.33 -13.89 -15.56
N LEU A 72 -6.80 -14.20 -14.35
CA LEU A 72 -6.03 -14.94 -13.36
C LEU A 72 -6.09 -16.44 -13.64
N THR A 73 -7.14 -16.97 -14.27
CA THR A 73 -7.21 -18.42 -14.56
C THR A 73 -6.57 -18.83 -15.89
N ARG A 74 -6.43 -17.87 -16.82
CA ARG A 74 -5.84 -18.14 -18.13
C ARG A 74 -4.38 -18.56 -18.00
N ASN A 75 -4.06 -19.74 -18.53
CA ASN A 75 -2.73 -20.34 -18.44
C ASN A 75 -2.21 -20.45 -16.99
N ALA A 76 -3.10 -20.52 -16.00
CA ALA A 76 -2.67 -20.66 -14.62
C ALA A 76 -2.08 -22.05 -14.37
N ASP A 77 -0.86 -22.07 -13.82
CA ASP A 77 -0.23 -23.27 -13.31
C ASP A 77 -0.77 -23.54 -11.89
N ASN A 78 -1.51 -24.62 -11.72
CA ASN A 78 -2.12 -24.97 -10.44
C ASN A 78 -1.10 -25.46 -9.39
N GLU A 79 0.13 -25.77 -9.80
CA GLU A 79 1.22 -26.14 -8.89
C GLU A 79 1.91 -24.91 -8.27
N LYS A 80 1.64 -23.72 -8.83
CA LYS A 80 2.18 -22.45 -8.32
C LYS A 80 1.09 -21.62 -7.62
N PRO A 81 1.49 -20.69 -6.74
CA PRO A 81 0.57 -19.68 -6.22
C PRO A 81 -0.12 -18.90 -7.33
N LEU A 82 -1.43 -18.66 -7.14
CA LEU A 82 -2.24 -17.86 -8.04
C LEU A 82 -1.95 -16.35 -7.87
N LEU A 83 -1.78 -15.93 -6.61
CA LEU A 83 -1.65 -14.53 -6.24
C LEU A 83 -0.71 -14.41 -5.04
N VAL A 84 0.22 -13.46 -5.14
CA VAL A 84 1.08 -13.00 -4.05
C VAL A 84 0.72 -11.53 -3.77
N ASP A 85 0.24 -11.24 -2.57
CA ASP A 85 -0.07 -9.89 -2.09
C ASP A 85 1.16 -9.31 -1.38
N ILE A 86 1.80 -8.34 -2.02
CA ILE A 86 3.07 -7.76 -1.62
C ILE A 86 2.83 -6.57 -0.70
N GLY A 87 3.38 -6.63 0.52
CA GLY A 87 3.17 -5.59 1.54
C GLY A 87 1.69 -5.51 1.99
N GLY A 88 0.98 -6.64 1.93
CA GLY A 88 -0.46 -6.73 2.19
C GLY A 88 -0.85 -6.54 3.66
N SER A 89 0.12 -6.42 4.57
CA SER A 89 -0.02 -6.13 5.99
C SER A 89 -0.91 -7.14 6.71
N ILE A 90 -2.03 -6.71 7.27
CA ILE A 90 -2.98 -7.62 7.93
C ILE A 90 -3.73 -8.53 6.95
N GLY A 91 -3.50 -8.40 5.64
CA GLY A 91 -4.05 -9.27 4.61
C GLY A 91 -5.54 -9.10 4.35
N THR A 92 -6.12 -7.92 4.62
CA THR A 92 -7.55 -7.67 4.44
C THR A 92 -8.00 -7.92 3.01
N ASP A 93 -7.25 -7.43 2.02
CA ASP A 93 -7.63 -7.52 0.60
C ASP A 93 -7.51 -8.96 0.10
N ILE A 94 -6.40 -9.65 0.38
CA ILE A 94 -6.23 -11.04 -0.03
C ILE A 94 -7.20 -12.00 0.69
N ALA A 95 -7.61 -11.69 1.93
CA ALA A 95 -8.65 -12.43 2.63
C ALA A 95 -10.03 -12.22 1.99
N ALA A 96 -10.39 -10.98 1.65
CA ALA A 96 -11.63 -10.69 0.94
C ALA A 96 -11.67 -11.36 -0.44
N PHE A 97 -10.54 -11.33 -1.16
CA PHE A 97 -10.35 -12.05 -2.42
C PHE A 97 -10.56 -13.56 -2.23
N HIS A 98 -9.95 -14.17 -1.21
CA HIS A 98 -10.08 -15.61 -0.94
C HIS A 98 -11.54 -16.02 -0.67
N VAL A 99 -12.29 -15.22 0.08
CA VAL A 99 -13.71 -15.47 0.34
C VAL A 99 -14.53 -15.38 -0.95
N ARG A 100 -14.30 -14.31 -1.73
CA ARG A 100 -15.05 -14.04 -2.98
C ARG A 100 -14.79 -15.08 -4.06
N PHE A 101 -13.55 -15.53 -4.18
CA PHE A 101 -13.07 -16.40 -5.23
C PHE A 101 -12.59 -17.76 -4.70
N SER A 102 -13.32 -18.29 -3.70
CA SER A 102 -13.01 -19.57 -3.05
C SER A 102 -13.01 -20.80 -3.98
N THR A 103 -13.59 -20.67 -5.18
CA THR A 103 -13.62 -21.70 -6.22
C THR A 103 -12.39 -21.69 -7.14
N LEU A 104 -11.58 -20.61 -7.11
CA LEU A 104 -10.37 -20.53 -7.91
C LEU A 104 -9.30 -21.49 -7.38
N LYS A 105 -8.55 -22.08 -8.32
CA LYS A 105 -7.44 -22.97 -8.01
C LYS A 105 -6.14 -22.18 -7.85
N GLY A 106 -5.22 -22.76 -7.09
CA GLY A 106 -3.92 -22.15 -6.76
C GLY A 106 -3.92 -21.55 -5.36
N SER A 107 -2.75 -21.60 -4.72
CA SER A 107 -2.57 -21.04 -3.37
C SER A 107 -2.45 -19.53 -3.41
N LEU A 108 -2.64 -18.91 -2.24
CA LEU A 108 -2.50 -17.47 -2.03
C LEU A 108 -1.35 -17.25 -1.05
N ILE A 109 -0.50 -16.26 -1.32
CA ILE A 109 0.61 -15.87 -0.44
C ILE A 109 0.43 -14.41 -0.04
N LEU A 110 0.58 -14.14 1.25
CA LEU A 110 0.68 -12.80 1.82
C LEU A 110 2.15 -12.54 2.20
N GLU A 111 2.77 -11.54 1.57
CA GLU A 111 4.12 -11.08 1.90
C GLU A 111 4.08 -9.83 2.78
N ASP A 112 4.55 -9.93 4.03
CA ASP A 112 4.77 -8.78 4.91
C ASP A 112 5.71 -9.13 6.09
N LEU A 113 6.13 -8.13 6.87
CA LEU A 113 7.09 -8.24 7.96
C LEU A 113 6.51 -8.76 9.30
N PRO A 114 5.24 -8.50 9.69
CA PRO A 114 4.62 -9.06 10.90
C PRO A 114 3.78 -10.32 10.61
N GLU A 115 3.80 -11.28 11.54
CA GLU A 115 2.90 -12.44 11.50
C GLU A 115 1.47 -12.01 11.82
N VAL A 116 0.53 -12.40 10.97
CA VAL A 116 -0.91 -12.12 11.12
C VAL A 116 -1.65 -13.44 11.22
N ASN A 117 -2.64 -13.54 12.10
CA ASN A 117 -3.44 -14.76 12.19
C ASN A 117 -4.41 -14.87 11.01
N THR A 118 -4.03 -15.60 9.96
CA THR A 118 -4.83 -15.83 8.75
C THR A 118 -4.68 -17.27 8.25
N SER A 119 -5.67 -17.76 7.51
CA SER A 119 -5.62 -19.07 6.85
C SER A 119 -4.80 -19.08 5.56
N ILE A 120 -4.30 -17.93 5.14
CA ILE A 120 -3.50 -17.72 3.93
C ILE A 120 -2.02 -17.95 4.26
N THR A 121 -1.26 -18.52 3.32
CA THR A 121 0.18 -18.73 3.50
C THR A 121 0.89 -17.39 3.65
N GLN A 122 1.69 -17.25 4.71
CA GLN A 122 2.46 -16.04 4.97
C GLN A 122 3.91 -16.24 4.62
N LEU A 123 4.52 -15.21 4.06
CA LEU A 123 5.92 -15.21 3.70
C LEU A 123 6.55 -13.91 4.16
N LYS A 124 7.47 -14.01 5.12
CA LYS A 124 8.24 -12.85 5.55
C LYS A 124 9.26 -12.50 4.46
N HIS A 125 9.01 -11.43 3.73
CA HIS A 125 9.87 -10.99 2.62
C HIS A 125 9.96 -9.46 2.56
N ASP A 126 11.12 -8.98 2.12
CA ASP A 126 11.38 -7.58 1.83
C ASP A 126 11.36 -7.39 0.32
N PHE A 127 10.43 -6.58 -0.19
CA PHE A 127 10.26 -6.35 -1.63
C PHE A 127 11.42 -5.60 -2.30
N PHE A 128 12.38 -5.05 -1.54
CA PHE A 128 13.66 -4.57 -2.07
C PHE A 128 14.63 -5.69 -2.42
N LEU A 129 14.37 -6.91 -1.97
CA LEU A 129 15.16 -8.09 -2.28
C LEU A 129 14.53 -8.88 -3.44
N PRO A 130 15.35 -9.63 -4.20
CA PRO A 130 14.84 -10.56 -5.20
C PRO A 130 13.78 -11.50 -4.63
N GLN A 131 12.70 -11.72 -5.38
CA GLN A 131 11.59 -12.57 -4.95
C GLN A 131 12.05 -14.00 -4.63
N PRO A 132 11.53 -14.63 -3.55
CA PRO A 132 11.91 -15.98 -3.15
C PRO A 132 11.38 -17.03 -4.13
N GLU A 133 12.01 -18.21 -4.18
CA GLU A 133 11.69 -19.25 -5.17
C GLU A 133 10.21 -19.68 -5.19
N ILE A 134 9.56 -19.74 -4.02
CA ILE A 134 8.12 -20.08 -3.91
C ILE A 134 7.21 -19.03 -4.58
N ALA A 135 7.69 -17.79 -4.67
CA ALA A 135 6.98 -16.66 -5.26
C ALA A 135 7.51 -16.32 -6.68
N LYS A 136 8.39 -17.13 -7.30
CA LYS A 136 8.88 -16.88 -8.66
C LYS A 136 8.00 -17.48 -9.75
N GLY A 137 7.77 -16.69 -10.79
CA GLY A 137 6.97 -17.04 -11.95
C GLY A 137 5.54 -17.45 -11.56
N VAL A 138 4.99 -16.81 -10.52
CA VAL A 138 3.59 -16.98 -10.12
C VAL A 138 2.69 -16.27 -11.11
N LYS A 139 1.38 -16.59 -11.05
CA LYS A 139 0.44 -15.99 -11.99
C LYS A 139 0.26 -14.49 -11.77
N THR A 140 0.21 -14.04 -10.51
CA THR A 140 -0.09 -12.65 -10.19
C THR A 140 0.71 -12.15 -9.00
N TYR A 141 1.29 -10.97 -9.14
CA TYR A 141 1.84 -10.16 -8.05
C TYR A 141 0.94 -8.93 -7.87
N LEU A 142 0.53 -8.63 -6.65
CA LEU A 142 -0.27 -7.45 -6.33
C LEU A 142 0.54 -6.49 -5.46
N LEU A 143 0.75 -5.28 -5.95
CA LEU A 143 1.26 -4.14 -5.20
C LEU A 143 0.08 -3.21 -4.94
N SER A 144 -0.41 -3.15 -3.69
CA SER A 144 -1.48 -2.23 -3.30
C SER A 144 -0.96 -1.21 -2.32
N THR A 145 -1.02 0.09 -2.65
CA THR A 145 -0.58 1.17 -1.76
C THR A 145 0.87 0.98 -1.27
N ILE A 146 1.78 0.72 -2.22
CA ILE A 146 3.21 0.49 -1.95
C ILE A 146 4.04 1.55 -2.64
N LEU A 147 3.87 1.76 -3.95
CA LEU A 147 4.80 2.56 -4.74
C LEU A 147 4.73 4.04 -4.38
N HIS A 148 3.59 4.55 -3.88
CA HIS A 148 3.45 5.96 -3.49
C HIS A 148 4.31 6.36 -2.29
N ASP A 149 4.70 5.39 -1.45
CA ASP A 149 5.60 5.62 -0.32
C ASP A 149 7.05 5.88 -0.76
N TRP A 150 7.39 5.54 -2.00
CA TRP A 150 8.76 5.50 -2.48
C TRP A 150 9.03 6.48 -3.63
N PRO A 151 10.18 7.18 -3.60
CA PRO A 151 10.64 7.95 -4.75
C PRO A 151 10.87 7.06 -5.98
N ASP A 152 10.95 7.67 -7.17
CA ASP A 152 11.00 6.94 -8.44
C ASP A 152 12.17 5.97 -8.57
N LYS A 153 13.30 6.26 -7.92
CA LYS A 153 14.47 5.37 -7.96
C LYS A 153 14.19 4.07 -7.20
N GLU A 154 13.72 4.18 -5.97
CA GLU A 154 13.35 3.07 -5.11
C GLU A 154 12.15 2.29 -5.70
N ALA A 155 11.13 2.99 -6.21
CA ALA A 155 10.01 2.37 -6.91
C ALA A 155 10.48 1.55 -8.14
N LYS A 156 11.47 2.06 -8.89
CA LYS A 156 12.08 1.33 -10.01
C LYS A 156 12.87 0.10 -9.56
N ASP A 157 13.58 0.20 -8.43
CA ASP A 157 14.30 -0.95 -7.86
C ASP A 157 13.32 -2.05 -7.45
N ILE A 158 12.21 -1.69 -6.80
CA ILE A 158 11.10 -2.60 -6.46
C ILE A 158 10.54 -3.28 -7.72
N LEU A 159 10.13 -2.49 -8.72
CA LEU A 159 9.56 -3.03 -9.97
C LEU A 159 10.55 -3.92 -10.74
N THR A 160 11.85 -3.63 -10.64
CA THR A 160 12.90 -4.43 -11.27
C THR A 160 12.97 -5.85 -10.67
N ASN A 161 12.85 -5.97 -9.34
CA ASN A 161 12.81 -7.28 -8.68
C ASN A 161 11.62 -8.14 -9.14
N PHE A 162 10.45 -7.52 -9.36
CA PHE A 162 9.27 -8.23 -9.87
C PHE A 162 9.42 -8.62 -11.33
N ARG A 163 9.94 -7.74 -12.19
CA ARG A 163 10.23 -8.06 -13.59
C ARG A 163 11.09 -9.31 -13.71
N ASP A 164 12.13 -9.42 -12.89
CA ASP A 164 13.08 -10.53 -12.94
C ASP A 164 12.49 -11.84 -12.34
N ALA A 165 11.44 -11.72 -11.52
CA ALA A 165 10.71 -12.86 -10.96
C ALA A 165 9.59 -13.38 -11.87
N MET A 166 9.08 -12.55 -12.79
CA MET A 166 7.93 -12.87 -13.65
C MET A 166 8.27 -13.90 -14.73
N SER A 167 7.27 -14.72 -15.06
CA SER A 167 7.23 -15.56 -16.26
C SER A 167 6.43 -14.87 -17.38
N GLU A 168 6.43 -15.44 -18.59
CA GLU A 168 5.70 -14.87 -19.75
C GLU A 168 4.19 -14.69 -19.49
N ASP A 169 3.58 -15.54 -18.67
CA ASP A 169 2.15 -15.49 -18.32
C ASP A 169 1.87 -14.74 -17.00
N SER A 170 2.89 -14.23 -16.33
CA SER A 170 2.76 -13.50 -15.06
C SER A 170 2.17 -12.11 -15.26
N ILE A 171 1.40 -11.65 -14.27
CA ILE A 171 0.77 -10.34 -14.25
C ILE A 171 1.24 -9.59 -13.01
N LEU A 172 1.68 -8.34 -13.19
CA LEU A 172 1.92 -7.40 -12.09
C LEU A 172 0.75 -6.43 -12.02
N LEU A 173 0.00 -6.47 -10.92
CA LEU A 173 -1.10 -5.56 -10.63
C LEU A 173 -0.59 -4.45 -9.71
N ILE A 174 -0.73 -3.21 -10.14
CA ILE A 174 -0.44 -2.01 -9.36
C ILE A 174 -1.78 -1.36 -9.03
N ASN A 175 -2.16 -1.44 -7.76
CA ASN A 175 -3.40 -0.89 -7.23
C ASN A 175 -3.07 0.33 -6.35
N GLU A 176 -3.07 1.50 -6.98
CA GLU A 176 -2.67 2.77 -6.37
C GLU A 176 -3.75 3.83 -6.63
N ASN A 177 -3.75 4.86 -5.79
CA ASN A 177 -4.54 6.06 -6.08
C ASN A 177 -3.91 6.79 -7.28
N ALA A 178 -4.65 6.86 -8.39
CA ALA A 178 -4.24 7.62 -9.56
C ALA A 178 -4.96 8.98 -9.56
N LEU A 179 -4.23 10.04 -9.21
CA LEU A 179 -4.81 11.38 -9.14
C LEU A 179 -4.96 12.00 -10.54
N PRO A 180 -6.04 12.77 -10.79
CA PRO A 180 -6.18 13.48 -12.05
C PRO A 180 -5.12 14.60 -12.14
N ASN A 181 -4.64 14.88 -13.35
CA ASN A 181 -3.59 15.90 -13.57
C ASN A 181 -4.04 17.33 -13.22
N ILE A 182 -5.35 17.57 -13.23
CA ILE A 182 -6.00 18.84 -12.90
C ILE A 182 -7.24 18.56 -12.09
N ASN A 183 -7.67 19.53 -11.27
CA ASN A 183 -8.86 19.43 -10.41
C ASN A 183 -8.82 18.22 -9.46
N VAL A 184 -7.66 17.96 -8.85
CA VAL A 184 -7.54 16.96 -7.77
C VAL A 184 -8.53 17.31 -6.65
N PRO A 185 -9.38 16.37 -6.22
CA PRO A 185 -10.28 16.59 -5.09
C PRO A 185 -9.48 16.94 -3.82
N PHE A 186 -10.06 17.75 -2.94
CA PHE A 186 -9.33 18.28 -1.78
C PHE A 186 -8.79 17.19 -0.85
N TYR A 187 -9.57 16.13 -0.62
CA TYR A 187 -9.20 15.04 0.30
C TYR A 187 -7.92 14.29 -0.11
N PRO A 188 -7.77 13.74 -1.33
CA PRO A 188 -6.50 13.12 -1.75
C PRO A 188 -5.34 14.12 -1.80
N ALA A 189 -5.58 15.38 -2.19
CA ALA A 189 -4.54 16.40 -2.16
C ALA A 189 -4.06 16.71 -0.73
N GLU A 190 -4.93 16.62 0.27
CA GLU A 190 -4.60 16.80 1.69
C GLU A 190 -3.78 15.61 2.22
N LEU A 191 -4.10 14.37 1.80
CA LEU A 191 -3.36 13.16 2.20
C LEU A 191 -1.94 13.08 1.61
N ASP A 192 -1.68 13.74 0.48
CA ASP A 192 -0.36 13.79 -0.15
C ASP A 192 0.64 14.64 0.67
N PHE A 193 0.17 15.62 1.44
CA PHE A 193 1.04 16.45 2.29
C PHE A 193 1.77 15.64 3.37
N PRO A 194 1.09 14.81 4.20
CA PRO A 194 1.76 13.88 5.11
C PRO A 194 2.74 12.93 4.40
N MET A 195 2.41 12.41 3.21
CA MET A 195 3.30 11.52 2.45
C MET A 195 4.59 12.21 2.04
N MET A 196 4.49 13.42 1.50
CA MET A 196 5.65 14.25 1.16
C MET A 196 6.49 14.60 2.40
N CYS A 197 5.85 14.95 3.51
CA CYS A 197 6.55 15.41 4.72
C CYS A 197 7.23 14.26 5.48
N LEU A 198 6.62 13.08 5.53
CA LEU A 198 7.05 11.99 6.41
C LEU A 198 7.77 10.87 5.67
N LEU A 199 7.32 10.52 4.47
CA LEU A 199 7.86 9.36 3.72
C LEU A 199 8.75 9.78 2.55
N SER A 200 8.82 11.08 2.23
CA SER A 200 9.29 11.55 0.91
C SER A 200 8.53 10.88 -0.25
N GLY A 201 7.30 10.43 0.03
CA GLY A 201 6.38 9.81 -0.91
C GLY A 201 5.56 10.85 -1.66
N THR A 202 4.93 10.44 -2.75
CA THR A 202 4.02 11.30 -3.51
C THR A 202 3.02 10.42 -4.26
N ASP A 203 1.73 10.74 -4.15
CA ASP A 203 0.71 10.13 -5.00
C ASP A 203 1.01 10.47 -6.48
N ARG A 204 0.98 9.45 -7.34
CA ARG A 204 1.27 9.62 -8.77
C ARG A 204 0.01 9.98 -9.53
N THR A 205 0.13 10.94 -10.43
CA THR A 205 -0.92 11.18 -11.42
C THR A 205 -0.98 10.07 -12.46
N ILE A 206 -2.08 10.01 -13.22
CA ILE A 206 -2.23 9.05 -14.34
C ILE A 206 -1.08 9.16 -15.36
N MET A 207 -0.48 10.35 -15.54
CA MET A 207 0.66 10.52 -16.47
C MET A 207 2.00 10.06 -15.87
N GLN A 208 2.09 9.95 -14.54
CA GLN A 208 3.28 9.53 -13.82
C GLN A 208 3.22 8.06 -13.42
N SER A 209 2.03 7.46 -13.38
CA SER A 209 1.86 6.01 -13.31
C SER A 209 2.40 5.39 -14.60
N VAL A 210 3.27 4.39 -14.42
CA VAL A 210 4.09 3.70 -15.43
C VAL A 210 3.37 3.32 -16.71
#